data_AF-A0A1G2TYB4-F1
#
_entry.id   AF-A0A1G2TYB4-F1
#
_cell.length_a   1.000
_cell.length_b   1.000
_cell.length_c   1.000
_cell.angle_alpha   90.00
_cell.angle_beta   90.00
_cell.angle_gamma   90.00
#
_symmetry.space_group_name_H-M   'P 1'
#
loop_
_entity.id
_entity.type
_entity.pdbx_description
1 polymer ?
#
loop_
_entity_poly.entity_id
_entity_poly.type
_entity_poly.pdbx_seq_one_letter_code
_entity_poly.pdbx_strand_id
1 'polypeptide(L)'
;MNAFKNILLLATVLILSYLTASYFGSWYDNFSPQYDRSLIGLSREDLFSINGGPFAYTFFTVLLFPLFGFGNKNKWTIWLLVPALLFFGSGDIQHIYLPIILGLIALAVVKLVHVIISKLKHPNPPMVVK
;
A
#
# COMPACT_ATOMS: atom_id res chain seq x y z
N MET A 1 4.04 0.13 -23.96
CA MET A 1 3.61 -1.15 -23.33
C MET A 1 3.82 -1.18 -21.81
N ASN A 2 4.94 -0.67 -21.26
CA ASN A 2 5.19 -0.66 -19.80
C ASN A 2 4.25 0.26 -19.00
N ALA A 3 3.87 1.42 -19.54
CA ALA A 3 2.95 2.35 -18.86
C ALA A 3 1.55 1.74 -18.66
N PHE A 4 1.01 1.05 -19.69
CA PHE A 4 -0.28 0.38 -19.60
C PHE A 4 -0.31 -0.67 -18.47
N LYS A 5 0.76 -1.45 -18.31
CA LYS A 5 0.87 -2.43 -17.21
C LYS A 5 0.88 -1.75 -15.83
N ASN A 6 1.57 -0.62 -15.69
CA ASN A 6 1.57 0.14 -14.44
C ASN A 6 0.21 0.79 -14.15
N ILE A 7 -0.54 1.19 -15.18
CA ILE A 7 -1.92 1.68 -15.03
C ILE A 7 -2.84 0.56 -14.56
N LEU A 8 -2.74 -0.64 -15.14
CA LEU A 8 -3.50 -1.80 -14.65
C LEU A 8 -3.13 -2.15 -13.21
N LEU A 9 -1.84 -2.10 -12.86
CA LEU A 9 -1.39 -2.32 -11.49
C LEU A 9 -1.95 -1.26 -10.52
N LEU A 10 -2.01 0.01 -10.94
CA LEU A 10 -2.65 1.07 -10.19
C LEU A 10 -4.14 0.80 -10.00
N ALA A 11 -4.85 0.35 -11.05
CA ALA A 11 -6.26 -0.04 -10.93
C ALA A 11 -6.44 -1.17 -9.91
N THR A 12 -5.55 -2.18 -9.92
CA THR A 12 -5.54 -3.23 -8.89
C THR A 12 -5.33 -2.67 -7.49
N VAL A 13 -4.37 -1.75 -7.31
CA VAL A 13 -4.15 -1.06 -6.03
C VAL A 13 -5.43 -0.35 -5.58
N LEU A 14 -6.08 0.42 -6.46
CA LEU A 14 -7.30 1.16 -6.12
C LEU A 14 -8.44 0.22 -5.73
N ILE A 15 -8.66 -0.86 -6.48
CA ILE A 15 -9.71 -1.84 -6.17
C ILE A 15 -9.46 -2.51 -4.82
N LEU A 16 -8.24 -2.99 -4.58
CA LEU A 16 -7.88 -3.61 -3.29
C LEU A 16 -8.02 -2.63 -2.13
N SER A 17 -7.61 -1.38 -2.35
CA SER A 17 -7.71 -0.33 -1.33
C SER A 17 -9.17 -0.04 -0.99
N TYR A 18 -10.04 0.07 -1.99
CA TYR A 18 -11.47 0.28 -1.79
C TYR A 18 -12.11 -0.89 -1.03
N LEU A 19 -11.85 -2.13 -1.45
CA LEU A 19 -12.43 -3.33 -0.82
C LEU A 19 -11.97 -3.55 0.62
N THR A 20 -10.81 -3.03 1.00
CA THR A 20 -10.24 -3.21 2.35
C THR A 20 -10.23 -1.94 3.18
N ALA A 21 -10.80 -0.83 2.66
CA ALA A 21 -10.74 0.47 3.29
C ALA A 21 -11.26 0.43 4.73
N SER A 22 -12.44 -0.14 4.97
CA SER A 22 -13.04 -0.21 6.30
C SER A 22 -12.20 -1.03 7.30
N TYR A 23 -11.46 -2.06 6.82
CA TYR A 23 -10.54 -2.83 7.66
C TYR A 23 -9.35 -2.00 8.11
N PHE A 24 -8.73 -1.25 7.20
CA PHE A 24 -7.63 -0.35 7.58
C PHE A 24 -8.13 0.82 8.44
N GLY A 25 -9.35 1.30 8.20
CA GLY A 25 -9.99 2.34 9.00
C GLY A 25 -10.30 1.92 10.43
N SER A 26 -10.80 0.70 10.63
CA SER A 26 -11.03 0.15 11.97
C SER A 26 -9.71 -0.14 12.69
N TRP A 27 -8.68 -0.60 11.97
CA TRP A 27 -7.34 -0.72 12.51
C TRP A 27 -6.85 0.64 13.02
N TYR A 28 -6.98 1.70 12.21
CA TYR A 28 -6.62 3.05 12.60
C TYR A 28 -7.35 3.53 13.86
N ASP A 29 -8.67 3.34 13.94
CA ASP A 29 -9.48 3.70 15.11
C ASP A 29 -8.99 3.05 16.41
N ASN A 30 -8.45 1.82 16.34
CA ASN A 30 -7.90 1.16 17.52
C ASN A 30 -6.60 1.82 18.03
N PHE A 31 -5.82 2.49 17.17
CA PHE A 31 -4.60 3.20 17.57
C PHE A 31 -4.83 4.68 17.86
N SER A 32 -5.80 5.27 17.17
CA SER A 32 -6.23 6.65 17.36
C SER A 32 -7.75 6.69 17.35
N PRO A 33 -8.39 6.51 18.52
CA PRO A 33 -9.84 6.55 18.63
C PRO A 33 -10.35 7.94 18.28
N GLN A 34 -10.96 8.09 17.11
CA GLN A 34 -11.40 9.40 16.61
C GLN A 34 -12.86 9.39 16.12
N TYR A 35 -13.45 8.21 15.89
CA TYR A 35 -14.73 8.13 15.18
C TYR A 35 -15.96 8.09 16.07
N ASP A 36 -15.79 8.19 17.40
CA ASP A 36 -16.91 8.25 18.35
C ASP A 36 -17.63 9.62 18.36
N ARG A 37 -17.08 10.64 17.69
CA ARG A 37 -17.68 11.99 17.57
C ARG A 37 -17.64 12.52 16.13
N SER A 38 -18.48 11.97 15.26
CA SER A 38 -18.69 12.49 13.91
C SER A 38 -19.39 13.85 13.95
N LEU A 39 -18.70 14.93 13.57
CA LEU A 39 -19.30 16.27 13.42
C LEU A 39 -20.25 16.38 12.21
N ILE A 40 -20.22 15.39 11.31
CA ILE A 40 -20.82 15.48 9.96
C ILE A 40 -21.97 14.48 9.77
N GLY A 41 -22.44 13.83 10.83
CA GLY A 41 -23.57 12.89 10.76
C GLY A 41 -23.32 11.63 9.93
N LEU A 42 -22.08 11.40 9.48
CA LEU A 42 -21.67 10.17 8.80
C LEU A 42 -21.67 9.00 9.79
N SER A 43 -22.03 7.81 9.30
CA SER A 43 -21.91 6.58 10.07
C SER A 43 -20.44 6.27 10.37
N ARG A 44 -20.18 5.52 11.44
CA ARG A 44 -18.82 5.10 11.81
C ARG A 44 -18.15 4.28 10.70
N GLU A 45 -18.93 3.48 9.99
CA GLU A 45 -18.47 2.63 8.89
C GLU A 45 -18.02 3.45 7.67
N ASP A 46 -18.74 4.55 7.38
CA ASP A 46 -18.36 5.48 6.32
C ASP A 46 -17.04 6.19 6.68
N LEU A 47 -16.88 6.61 7.93
CA LEU A 47 -15.65 7.25 8.41
C LEU A 47 -14.46 6.30 8.35
N PHE A 48 -14.65 5.03 8.75
CA PHE A 48 -13.63 3.99 8.58
C PHE A 48 -13.23 3.85 7.12
N SER A 49 -14.18 3.84 6.20
CA SER A 49 -13.90 3.67 4.78
C SER A 49 -13.17 4.88 4.18
N ILE A 50 -13.59 6.09 4.53
CA ILE A 50 -12.98 7.35 4.05
C ILE A 50 -11.52 7.45 4.52
N ASN A 51 -11.28 7.25 5.82
CA ASN A 51 -9.93 7.40 6.37
C ASN A 51 -9.06 6.17 6.12
N GLY A 52 -9.64 4.97 6.11
CA GLY A 52 -8.94 3.72 5.83
C GLY A 52 -8.51 3.57 4.38
N GLY A 53 -9.19 4.21 3.42
CA GLY A 53 -8.83 4.19 2.01
C GLY A 53 -7.38 4.62 1.73
N PRO A 54 -6.95 5.83 2.18
CA PRO A 54 -5.57 6.28 2.08
C PRO A 54 -4.54 5.36 2.74
N PHE A 55 -4.88 4.71 3.85
CA PHE A 55 -4.02 3.72 4.51
C PHE A 55 -3.84 2.46 3.68
N ALA A 56 -4.95 1.88 3.22
CA ALA A 56 -4.95 0.71 2.34
C ALA A 56 -4.18 1.01 1.04
N TYR A 57 -4.40 2.19 0.47
CA TYR A 57 -3.70 2.67 -0.71
C TYR A 57 -2.20 2.77 -0.51
N THR A 58 -1.75 3.34 0.61
CA THR A 58 -0.33 3.42 0.97
C THR A 58 0.27 2.02 1.07
N PHE A 59 -0.39 1.12 1.78
CA PHE A 59 0.05 -0.26 1.96
C PHE A 59 0.18 -1.00 0.62
N PHE A 60 -0.85 -1.00 -0.21
CA PHE A 60 -0.83 -1.71 -1.49
C PHE A 60 0.08 -1.08 -2.53
N THR A 61 0.24 0.25 -2.53
CA THR A 61 1.21 0.92 -3.41
C THR A 61 2.62 0.48 -3.07
N VAL A 62 2.98 0.46 -1.79
CA VAL A 62 4.31 0.03 -1.32
C VAL A 62 4.53 -1.47 -1.47
N LEU A 63 3.47 -2.28 -1.39
CA LEU A 63 3.57 -3.73 -1.59
C LEU A 63 3.71 -4.08 -3.07
N LEU A 64 2.78 -3.61 -3.90
CA LEU A 64 2.61 -4.12 -5.27
C LEU A 64 3.55 -3.47 -6.27
N PHE A 65 3.84 -2.17 -6.19
CA PHE A 65 4.71 -1.52 -7.17
C PHE A 65 6.17 -2.01 -7.13
N PRO A 66 6.80 -2.20 -5.96
CA PRO A 66 8.14 -2.79 -5.91
C PRO A 66 8.19 -4.23 -6.44
N LEU A 67 7.14 -5.04 -6.19
CA LEU A 67 7.07 -6.42 -6.67
C LEU A 67 6.79 -6.47 -8.18
N PHE A 68 5.73 -5.83 -8.64
CA PHE A 68 5.14 -6.05 -9.97
C PHE A 68 5.23 -4.84 -10.91
N GLY A 69 5.70 -3.70 -10.44
CA GLY A 69 5.87 -2.51 -11.27
C GLY A 69 6.86 -2.74 -12.42
N PHE A 70 6.64 -2.06 -13.54
CA PHE A 70 7.50 -2.14 -14.72
C PHE A 70 8.32 -0.85 -14.90
N GLY A 71 9.57 -1.01 -15.34
CA GLY A 71 10.52 0.11 -15.50
C GLY A 71 11.09 0.56 -14.15
N ASN A 72 11.13 1.88 -13.92
CA ASN A 72 11.64 2.44 -12.67
C ASN A 72 10.59 2.35 -11.55
N LYS A 73 10.52 1.18 -10.90
CA LYS A 73 9.52 0.87 -9.87
C LYS A 73 9.55 1.85 -8.71
N ASN A 74 10.74 2.19 -8.22
CA ASN A 74 10.92 3.11 -7.10
C ASN A 74 10.36 4.50 -7.42
N LYS A 75 10.61 5.02 -8.63
CA LYS A 75 10.04 6.29 -9.08
C LYS A 75 8.51 6.24 -9.06
N TRP A 76 7.90 5.19 -9.60
CA TRP A 76 6.44 5.02 -9.57
C TRP A 76 5.88 4.96 -8.15
N THR A 77 6.50 4.16 -7.27
CA THR A 77 6.08 4.07 -5.86
C THR A 77 6.14 5.45 -5.19
N ILE A 78 7.23 6.20 -5.34
CA ILE A 78 7.36 7.52 -4.72
C ILE A 78 6.30 8.49 -5.25
N TRP A 79 6.11 8.57 -6.58
CA TRP A 79 5.12 9.48 -7.17
C TRP A 79 3.70 9.14 -6.74
N LEU A 80 3.36 7.86 -6.66
CA LEU A 80 2.03 7.41 -6.25
C LEU A 80 1.77 7.59 -4.76
N LEU A 81 2.80 7.69 -3.92
CA LEU A 81 2.61 8.01 -2.50
C LEU A 81 2.31 9.49 -2.23
N VAL A 82 2.61 10.39 -3.17
CA VAL A 82 2.41 11.84 -2.99
C VAL A 82 0.96 12.19 -2.62
N PRO A 83 -0.09 11.71 -3.31
CA PRO A 83 -1.48 12.00 -2.94
C PRO A 83 -1.83 11.55 -1.51
N ALA A 84 -1.38 10.37 -1.09
CA ALA A 84 -1.62 9.88 0.27
C ALA A 84 -0.89 10.75 1.31
N LEU A 85 0.36 11.12 1.05
CA LEU A 85 1.13 12.03 1.91
C LEU A 85 0.46 13.41 2.04
N LEU A 86 -0.08 13.96 0.95
CA LEU A 86 -0.82 15.22 0.98
C LEU A 86 -2.12 15.10 1.79
N PHE A 87 -2.82 13.96 1.67
CA PHE A 87 -4.02 13.69 2.45
C PHE A 87 -3.71 13.66 3.95
N PHE A 88 -2.72 12.87 4.37
CA PHE A 88 -2.35 12.78 5.79
C PHE A 88 -1.71 14.05 6.33
N GLY A 89 -0.85 14.71 5.55
CA GLY A 89 -0.20 15.95 5.96
C GLY A 89 -1.16 17.12 6.15
N SER A 90 -2.30 17.13 5.44
CA SER A 90 -3.32 18.18 5.58
C SER A 90 -4.45 17.82 6.55
N GLY A 91 -4.82 16.54 6.65
CA GLY A 91 -5.97 16.09 7.45
C GLY A 91 -5.64 15.59 8.85
N ASP A 92 -4.49 14.95 9.05
CA ASP A 92 -4.10 14.39 10.36
C ASP A 92 -2.58 14.26 10.48
N ILE A 93 -1.92 15.38 10.72
CA ILE A 93 -0.46 15.43 10.87
C ILE A 93 0.02 14.71 12.13
N GLN A 94 -0.82 14.63 13.17
CA GLN A 94 -0.46 14.00 14.44
C GLN A 94 -0.25 12.49 14.27
N HIS A 95 -1.01 11.87 13.38
CA HIS A 95 -0.96 10.44 13.12
C HIS A 95 -0.26 10.06 11.81
N ILE A 96 0.52 10.98 11.23
CA ILE A 96 1.31 10.73 10.00
C ILE A 96 2.33 9.59 10.15
N TYR A 97 2.66 9.18 11.37
CA TYR A 97 3.53 8.02 11.63
C TYR A 97 2.83 6.68 11.30
N LEU A 98 1.50 6.58 11.39
CA LEU A 98 0.76 5.35 11.08
C LEU A 98 0.86 4.91 9.61
N PRO A 99 0.65 5.78 8.59
CA PRO A 99 0.85 5.37 7.21
C PRO A 99 2.33 5.04 6.91
N ILE A 100 3.28 5.67 7.61
CA ILE A 100 4.71 5.33 7.52
C ILE A 100 4.97 3.91 8.03
N ILE A 101 4.46 3.56 9.21
CA ILE A 101 4.59 2.21 9.78
C ILE A 101 3.97 1.18 8.83
N LEU A 102 2.78 1.44 8.28
CA LEU A 102 2.14 0.57 7.29
C LEU A 102 2.99 0.39 6.02
N GLY A 103 3.59 1.47 5.53
CA GLY A 103 4.55 1.41 4.43
C GLY A 103 5.76 0.53 4.76
N LEU A 104 6.32 0.64 5.98
CA LEU A 104 7.43 -0.21 6.42
C LEU A 104 7.04 -1.69 6.53
N ILE A 105 5.83 -1.99 7.01
CA ILE A 105 5.29 -3.36 7.04
C ILE A 105 5.19 -3.90 5.62
N ALA A 106 4.62 -3.14 4.68
CA ALA A 106 4.54 -3.53 3.28
C ALA A 106 5.94 -3.80 2.68
N LEU A 107 6.93 -2.93 2.95
CA LEU A 107 8.32 -3.16 2.51
C LEU A 107 8.94 -4.42 3.10
N ALA A 108 8.66 -4.73 4.37
CA ALA A 108 9.12 -5.96 4.99
C ALA A 108 8.53 -7.20 4.28
N VAL A 109 7.24 -7.15 3.93
CA VAL A 109 6.58 -8.20 3.15
C VAL A 109 7.20 -8.32 1.75
N VAL A 110 7.49 -7.21 1.07
CA VAL A 110 8.20 -7.22 -0.23
C VAL A 110 9.55 -7.94 -0.12
N LYS A 111 10.35 -7.62 0.91
CA LYS A 111 11.64 -8.28 1.15
C LYS A 111 11.46 -9.77 1.40
N LEU A 112 10.47 -10.16 2.21
CA LEU A 112 10.17 -11.57 2.48
C LEU A 112 9.81 -12.34 1.20
N VAL A 113 8.94 -11.76 0.35
CA VAL A 113 8.57 -12.37 -0.94
C VAL A 113 9.79 -12.56 -1.83
N HIS A 114 10.67 -11.56 -1.93
CA HIS A 114 11.91 -11.70 -2.71
C HIS A 114 12.83 -12.81 -2.18
N VAL A 115 12.96 -12.96 -0.85
CA VAL A 115 13.75 -14.04 -0.23
C VAL A 115 13.15 -15.42 -0.53
N ILE A 116 11.82 -15.55 -0.49
CA ILE A 116 11.15 -16.81 -0.80
C ILE A 116 11.38 -17.17 -2.27
N ILE A 117 11.16 -16.22 -3.18
CA ILE A 117 11.35 -16.44 -4.62
C ILE A 117 12.80 -16.80 -4.94
N SER A 118 13.78 -16.16 -4.30
CA SER A 118 15.19 -16.46 -4.55
C SER A 118 15.57 -17.86 -4.07
N LYS A 119 15.02 -18.34 -2.95
CA LYS A 119 15.23 -19.70 -2.47
C LYS A 119 14.56 -20.77 -3.34
N LEU A 120 13.43 -20.46 -3.97
CA LEU A 120 12.68 -21.39 -4.82
C LEU A 120 13.24 -21.48 -6.26
N LYS A 121 14.02 -20.51 -6.72
CA LYS A 121 14.73 -20.62 -7.99
C LYS A 121 15.87 -21.63 -7.83
N HIS A 122 15.71 -22.82 -8.42
CA HIS A 122 16.81 -23.79 -8.52
C HIS A 122 18.03 -23.14 -9.20
N PRO A 123 19.25 -23.40 -8.70
CA PRO A 123 20.46 -23.02 -9.44
C PRO A 123 20.41 -23.70 -10.81
N ASN A 124 20.72 -22.94 -11.88
CA ASN A 124 20.77 -23.48 -13.23
C ASN A 124 21.62 -24.77 -13.24
N PRO A 125 21.18 -25.85 -13.92
CA PRO A 125 22.03 -27.02 -14.07
C PRO A 125 23.36 -26.61 -14.73
N PRO A 126 24.49 -27.23 -14.33
CA PRO A 126 25.79 -26.88 -14.89
C PRO A 126 25.76 -27.03 -16.42
N MET A 127 26.30 -26.03 -17.12
CA MET A 127 26.46 -26.10 -18.58
C MET A 127 27.31 -27.32 -18.93
N VAL A 128 26.70 -28.27 -19.64
CA VAL A 128 27.45 -29.36 -20.29
C VAL A 128 28.14 -28.76 -21.50
N VAL A 129 29.44 -28.47 -21.38
CA VAL A 129 30.29 -28.16 -22.53
C VAL A 129 30.45 -29.46 -23.31
N LYS A 130 29.96 -29.49 -24.55
CA LYS A 130 30.21 -30.57 -25.51
C LYS A 130 31.43 -30.22 -26.36
#